data_AF-A0A543D2W6-F1
#
_entry.id   AF-A0A543D2W6-F1
#
_cell.length_a   1.000
_cell.length_b   1.000
_cell.length_c   1.000
_cell.angle_alpha   90.00
_cell.angle_beta   90.00
_cell.angle_gamma   90.00
#
_symmetry.space_group_name_H-M   'P 1'
#
loop_
_entity.id
_entity.type
_entity.pdbx_description
1 polymer ?
#
loop_
_entity_poly.entity_id
_entity_poly.type
_entity_poly.pdbx_seq_one_letter_code
_entity_poly.pdbx_strand_id
1 'polypeptide(L)'
;MDPISGFASIVSLAAEFLMQRQSGKEASLEEFKDWLADHRQAEVVKILESNASTAVSIKAMLHVSHREVLDILEQIRQQISASQESVGTVPAPIVSDAIEKIVLGVENKFLGTDEAIDSLAMRCAVHAIQGKTVEFQIELAETAFNPPPEDPLALARYEKARTDRAQRLKRRLEMLTSKEVHEWWRYFLIRKEDWAVVIQNLILRADLASNGVATGKKIDVWRTDKPVLNTSIDLSHNEMHEALQHLGFESANALRMGSHWRAATDLPLGLIVRHIIPSIIAHLEIREIPASGDVLDLAAWHIGEG
;
A
#
# COMPACT_ATOMS: atom_id res chain seq x y z
N MET A 1 -37.44 -5.86 -9.43
CA MET A 1 -37.29 -5.23 -8.10
C MET A 1 -36.11 -4.27 -8.14
N ASP A 2 -36.19 -3.19 -7.37
CA ASP A 2 -35.13 -2.18 -7.20
C ASP A 2 -33.87 -2.81 -6.56
N PRO A 3 -32.62 -2.56 -7.04
CA PRO A 3 -31.40 -3.13 -6.44
C PRO A 3 -31.23 -2.86 -4.94
N ILE A 4 -31.75 -1.74 -4.45
CA ILE A 4 -31.77 -1.40 -3.01
C ILE A 4 -32.71 -2.34 -2.22
N SER A 5 -33.83 -2.75 -2.83
CA SER A 5 -34.78 -3.69 -2.25
C SER A 5 -34.23 -5.12 -2.17
N GLY A 6 -33.36 -5.52 -3.12
CA GLY A 6 -32.66 -6.80 -3.10
C GLY A 6 -31.66 -6.92 -1.96
N PHE A 7 -30.87 -5.87 -1.73
CA PHE A 7 -29.88 -5.84 -0.64
C PHE A 7 -30.53 -5.88 0.75
N ALA A 8 -31.59 -5.09 0.96
CA ALA A 8 -32.35 -5.11 2.22
C ALA A 8 -32.98 -6.49 2.51
N SER A 9 -33.40 -7.20 1.46
CA SER A 9 -33.92 -8.56 1.57
C SER A 9 -32.83 -9.55 1.97
N ILE A 10 -31.64 -9.47 1.36
CA ILE A 10 -30.49 -10.32 1.70
C ILE A 10 -30.04 -10.10 3.16
N VAL A 11 -29.98 -8.85 3.62
CA VAL A 11 -29.60 -8.53 5.01
C VAL A 11 -30.66 -9.04 6.00
N SER A 12 -31.95 -8.95 5.64
CA SER A 12 -33.03 -9.47 6.49
C SER A 12 -32.99 -11.00 6.61
N LEU A 13 -32.71 -11.70 5.51
CA LEU A 13 -32.58 -13.16 5.48
C LEU A 13 -31.34 -13.65 6.24
N ALA A 14 -30.23 -12.92 6.14
CA ALA A 14 -29.02 -13.20 6.92
C ALA A 14 -29.27 -13.01 8.43
N ALA A 15 -30.03 -11.99 8.82
CA ALA A 15 -30.43 -11.77 10.21
C ALA A 15 -31.35 -12.90 10.72
N GLU A 16 -32.31 -13.34 9.90
CA GLU A 16 -33.22 -14.44 10.24
C GLU A 16 -32.50 -15.78 10.38
N PHE A 17 -31.55 -16.07 9.49
CA PHE A 17 -30.66 -17.24 9.58
C PHE A 17 -29.85 -17.24 10.89
N LEU A 18 -29.27 -16.10 11.26
CA LEU A 18 -28.49 -15.98 12.50
C LEU A 18 -29.37 -16.10 13.75
N MET A 19 -30.60 -15.58 13.70
CA MET A 19 -31.55 -15.67 14.82
C MET A 19 -32.05 -17.11 15.06
N GLN A 20 -32.27 -17.89 13.99
CA GLN A 20 -32.68 -19.29 14.11
C GLN A 20 -31.56 -20.21 14.64
N ARG A 21 -30.29 -19.82 14.48
CA ARG A 21 -29.14 -20.70 14.72
C ARG A 21 -28.76 -20.88 16.19
N GLN A 22 -29.23 -20.02 17.12
CA GLN A 22 -29.05 -20.07 18.60
C GLN A 22 -27.72 -20.64 19.17
N SER A 23 -26.62 -20.68 18.41
CA SER A 23 -25.37 -21.35 18.81
C SER A 23 -24.15 -20.57 18.31
N GLY A 24 -23.23 -20.28 19.23
CA GLY A 24 -22.06 -19.41 19.04
C GLY A 24 -20.93 -20.05 18.23
N LYS A 25 -21.21 -20.59 17.05
CA LYS A 25 -20.20 -21.02 16.07
C LYS A 25 -20.32 -20.20 14.79
N GLU A 26 -19.17 -19.86 14.21
CA GLU A 26 -19.05 -19.19 12.91
C GLU A 26 -19.84 -19.96 11.84
N ALA A 27 -20.68 -19.24 11.10
CA ALA A 27 -21.47 -19.78 10.00
C ALA A 27 -20.70 -19.60 8.70
N SER A 28 -20.58 -20.68 7.91
CA SER A 28 -19.96 -20.59 6.59
C SER A 28 -20.94 -20.10 5.52
N LEU A 29 -20.42 -19.49 4.46
CA LEU A 29 -21.22 -19.04 3.31
C LEU A 29 -21.98 -20.21 2.65
N GLU A 30 -21.38 -21.41 2.63
CA GLU A 30 -22.01 -22.61 2.10
C GLU A 30 -23.22 -23.05 2.95
N GLU A 31 -23.12 -23.00 4.29
CA GLU A 31 -24.26 -23.29 5.18
C GLU A 31 -25.41 -22.28 5.03
N PHE A 32 -25.10 -21.02 4.74
CA PHE A 32 -26.11 -19.99 4.47
C PHE A 32 -26.79 -20.22 3.10
N LYS A 33 -26.04 -20.65 2.08
CA LYS A 33 -26.59 -21.03 0.77
C LYS A 33 -27.49 -22.26 0.87
N ASP A 34 -27.08 -23.28 1.62
CA ASP A 34 -27.87 -24.49 1.85
C ASP A 34 -29.18 -24.15 2.58
N TRP A 35 -29.13 -23.29 3.61
CA TRP A 35 -30.32 -22.81 4.30
C TRP A 35 -31.26 -21.99 3.41
N LEU A 36 -30.72 -21.13 2.53
CA LEU A 36 -31.49 -20.37 1.54
C LEU A 36 -32.14 -21.26 0.48
N ALA A 37 -31.47 -22.36 0.11
CA ALA A 37 -32.00 -23.37 -0.80
C ALA A 37 -33.17 -24.15 -0.15
N ASP A 38 -33.04 -24.51 1.13
CA ASP A 38 -34.05 -25.24 1.89
C ASP A 38 -35.30 -24.39 2.21
N HIS A 39 -35.15 -23.08 2.42
CA HIS A 39 -36.27 -22.16 2.71
C HIS A 39 -36.97 -21.58 1.45
N ARG A 40 -36.77 -22.22 0.29
CA ARG A 40 -37.41 -21.90 -1.02
C ARG A 40 -37.29 -20.43 -1.45
N GLN A 41 -36.07 -19.88 -1.45
CA GLN A 41 -35.78 -18.61 -2.13
C GLN A 41 -34.73 -18.76 -3.25
N ALA A 42 -35.02 -19.66 -4.20
CA ALA A 42 -34.18 -19.87 -5.40
C ALA A 42 -33.92 -18.57 -6.20
N GLU A 43 -34.84 -17.61 -6.11
CA GLU A 43 -34.72 -16.30 -6.78
C GLU A 43 -33.66 -15.40 -6.13
N VAL A 44 -33.45 -15.47 -4.81
CA VAL A 44 -32.42 -14.70 -4.09
C VAL A 44 -31.03 -15.29 -4.31
N VAL A 45 -30.91 -16.62 -4.38
CA VAL A 45 -29.65 -17.30 -4.77
C VAL A 45 -29.26 -16.90 -6.19
N LYS A 46 -30.22 -16.88 -7.11
CA LYS A 46 -29.99 -16.46 -8.50
C LYS A 46 -29.60 -14.99 -8.63
N ILE A 47 -30.12 -14.11 -7.75
CA ILE A 47 -29.73 -12.69 -7.68
C ILE A 47 -28.32 -12.54 -7.07
N LEU A 48 -27.96 -13.33 -6.05
CA LEU A 48 -26.61 -13.34 -5.48
C LEU A 48 -25.57 -13.83 -6.49
N GLU A 49 -25.86 -14.90 -7.22
CA GLU A 49 -25.02 -15.40 -8.31
C GLU A 49 -24.95 -14.42 -9.48
N SER A 50 -26.07 -13.80 -9.85
CA SER A 50 -26.12 -12.75 -10.87
C SER A 50 -25.31 -11.52 -10.46
N ASN A 51 -25.35 -11.10 -9.20
CA ASN A 51 -24.60 -9.95 -8.70
C ASN A 51 -23.10 -10.24 -8.58
N ALA A 52 -22.72 -11.46 -8.15
CA ALA A 52 -21.33 -11.89 -8.16
C ALA A 52 -20.78 -12.00 -9.60
N SER A 53 -21.56 -12.59 -10.52
CA SER A 53 -21.21 -12.63 -11.94
C SER A 53 -21.17 -11.24 -12.57
N THR A 54 -22.06 -10.33 -12.17
CA THR A 54 -22.07 -8.94 -12.66
C THR A 54 -20.90 -8.17 -12.10
N ALA A 55 -20.52 -8.36 -10.84
CA ALA A 55 -19.33 -7.76 -10.25
C ALA A 55 -18.04 -8.29 -10.92
N VAL A 56 -17.96 -9.59 -11.22
CA VAL A 56 -16.85 -10.18 -11.98
C VAL A 56 -16.83 -9.66 -13.42
N SER A 57 -17.99 -9.56 -14.09
CA SER A 57 -18.10 -9.03 -15.45
C SER A 57 -17.82 -7.54 -15.52
N ILE A 58 -18.23 -6.75 -14.52
CA ILE A 58 -17.88 -5.32 -14.40
C ILE A 58 -16.39 -5.19 -14.09
N LYS A 59 -15.82 -6.01 -13.21
CA LYS A 59 -14.37 -6.02 -12.95
C LYS A 59 -13.60 -6.41 -14.21
N ALA A 60 -14.06 -7.40 -14.96
CA ALA A 60 -13.49 -7.79 -16.25
C ALA A 60 -13.65 -6.69 -17.31
N MET A 61 -14.83 -6.06 -17.43
CA MET A 61 -15.05 -4.92 -18.32
C MET A 61 -14.23 -3.71 -17.92
N LEU A 62 -14.07 -3.43 -16.63
CA LEU A 62 -13.21 -2.36 -16.12
C LEU A 62 -11.75 -2.66 -16.44
N HIS A 63 -11.29 -3.90 -16.29
CA HIS A 63 -9.95 -4.31 -16.71
C HIS A 63 -9.74 -4.21 -18.23
N VAL A 64 -10.74 -4.57 -19.03
CA VAL A 64 -10.72 -4.43 -20.49
C VAL A 64 -10.72 -2.95 -20.89
N SER A 65 -11.59 -2.13 -20.30
CA SER A 65 -11.63 -0.68 -20.55
C SER A 65 -10.38 0.03 -20.03
N HIS A 66 -9.77 -0.45 -18.95
CA HIS A 66 -8.50 0.07 -18.44
C HIS A 66 -7.37 -0.25 -19.42
N ARG A 67 -7.38 -1.46 -20.01
CA ARG A 67 -6.44 -1.84 -21.07
C ARG A 67 -6.65 -1.01 -22.34
N GLU A 68 -7.89 -0.80 -22.76
CA GLU A 68 -8.22 0.06 -23.91
C GLU A 68 -7.81 1.53 -23.66
N VAL A 69 -8.01 2.04 -22.44
CA VAL A 69 -7.55 3.39 -22.05
C VAL A 69 -6.02 3.47 -22.07
N LEU A 70 -5.32 2.44 -21.60
CA LEU A 70 -3.86 2.38 -21.68
C LEU A 70 -3.36 2.28 -23.13
N ASP A 71 -4.03 1.52 -23.99
CA ASP A 71 -3.71 1.42 -25.42
C ASP A 71 -3.98 2.75 -26.14
N ILE A 72 -5.07 3.45 -25.80
CA ILE A 72 -5.36 4.80 -26.32
C ILE A 72 -4.31 5.80 -25.82
N LEU A 73 -3.91 5.73 -24.55
CA LEU A 73 -2.86 6.59 -24.00
C LEU A 73 -1.51 6.33 -24.66
N GLU A 74 -1.18 5.07 -24.98
CA GLU A 74 0.04 4.72 -25.69
C GLU A 74 -0.02 5.14 -27.17
N GLN A 75 -1.18 5.03 -27.83
CA GLN A 75 -1.40 5.59 -29.18
C GLN A 75 -1.29 7.12 -29.20
N ILE A 76 -1.85 7.81 -28.21
CA ILE A 76 -1.72 9.27 -28.06
C ILE A 76 -0.26 9.64 -27.81
N ARG A 77 0.44 8.89 -26.96
CA ARG A 77 1.87 9.09 -26.72
C ARG A 77 2.68 8.92 -28.01
N GLN A 78 2.42 7.88 -28.80
CA GLN A 78 3.07 7.65 -30.08
C GLN A 78 2.74 8.76 -31.09
N GLN A 79 1.50 9.27 -31.13
CA GLN A 79 1.13 10.40 -31.98
C GLN A 79 1.79 11.72 -31.55
N ILE A 80 1.97 11.93 -30.24
CA ILE A 80 2.69 13.10 -29.70
C ILE A 80 4.18 12.99 -30.05
N SER A 81 4.79 11.81 -29.90
CA SER A 81 6.19 11.59 -30.27
C SER A 81 6.43 11.74 -31.77
N ALA A 82 5.53 11.23 -32.62
CA ALA A 82 5.58 11.43 -34.07
C ALA A 82 5.38 12.90 -34.48
N SER A 83 4.58 13.66 -33.71
CA SER A 83 4.40 15.10 -33.94
C SER A 83 5.62 15.92 -33.48
N GLN A 84 6.34 15.46 -32.46
CA GLN A 84 7.58 16.08 -31.96
C GLN A 84 8.79 15.86 -32.89
N GLU A 85 8.80 14.80 -33.69
CA GLU A 85 9.85 14.59 -34.72
C GLU A 85 9.76 15.60 -35.88
N SER A 86 8.64 16.31 -36.05
CA SER A 86 8.47 17.35 -37.09
C SER A 86 8.94 18.76 -36.67
N VAL A 87 9.25 18.97 -35.38
CA VAL A 87 9.74 20.24 -34.85
C VAL A 87 11.02 20.00 -34.05
N GLY A 88 12.15 20.05 -34.76
CA GLY A 88 13.49 20.13 -34.18
C GLY A 88 14.01 18.80 -33.66
N THR A 89 15.07 18.32 -34.30
CA THR A 89 16.00 17.31 -33.77
C THR A 89 16.46 17.71 -32.37
N VAL A 90 15.78 17.22 -31.34
CA VAL A 90 16.32 17.10 -29.99
C VAL A 90 17.19 15.84 -30.01
N PRO A 91 18.48 15.92 -29.61
CA PRO A 91 19.33 14.75 -29.56
C PRO A 91 18.68 13.71 -28.63
N ALA A 92 18.80 12.44 -29.02
CA ALA A 92 18.31 11.29 -28.27
C ALA A 92 18.55 11.49 -26.76
N PRO A 93 17.59 11.10 -25.89
CA PRO A 93 17.83 11.16 -24.46
C PRO A 93 19.06 10.31 -24.20
N ILE A 94 20.13 10.99 -23.77
CA ILE A 94 21.28 10.35 -23.18
C ILE A 94 20.70 9.70 -21.93
N VAL A 95 20.35 8.43 -22.02
CA VAL A 95 20.16 7.56 -20.86
C VAL A 95 21.53 7.47 -20.24
N SER A 96 21.81 8.46 -19.42
CA SER A 96 22.99 8.44 -18.58
C SER A 96 22.71 7.37 -17.54
N ASP A 97 23.39 6.23 -17.68
CA ASP A 97 23.56 5.22 -16.62
C ASP A 97 24.32 5.79 -15.40
N ALA A 98 24.50 7.12 -15.30
CA ALA A 98 25.04 7.77 -14.13
C ALA A 98 24.09 7.54 -12.95
N ILE A 99 24.49 6.61 -12.10
CA ILE A 99 23.97 6.43 -10.75
C ILE A 99 24.15 7.76 -10.03
N GLU A 100 23.06 8.42 -9.65
CA GLU A 100 23.14 9.61 -8.82
C GLU A 100 23.33 9.19 -7.37
N LYS A 101 24.39 9.68 -6.74
CA LYS A 101 24.67 9.43 -5.33
C LYS A 101 24.04 10.52 -4.46
N ILE A 102 23.05 10.16 -3.66
CA ILE A 102 22.40 11.04 -2.69
C ILE A 102 22.99 10.76 -1.31
N VAL A 103 23.76 11.71 -0.78
CA VAL A 103 24.26 11.65 0.59
C VAL A 103 23.23 12.27 1.53
N LEU A 104 22.74 11.52 2.50
CA LEU A 104 21.86 11.96 3.57
C LEU A 104 22.67 11.99 4.86
N GLY A 105 22.82 13.15 5.48
CA GLY A 105 23.67 13.33 6.66
C GLY A 105 23.37 14.62 7.42
N VAL A 106 24.17 14.91 8.46
CA VAL A 106 24.04 16.13 9.29
C VAL A 106 24.13 17.39 8.41
N GLU A 107 25.05 17.42 7.46
CA GLU A 107 25.25 18.54 6.53
C GLU A 107 24.10 18.71 5.54
N ASN A 108 23.45 17.61 5.14
CA ASN A 108 22.29 17.60 4.25
C ASN A 108 20.96 17.60 5.01
N LYS A 109 20.98 18.01 6.29
CA LYS A 109 19.81 18.13 7.16
C LYS A 109 18.98 16.85 7.29
N PHE A 110 19.58 15.66 7.26
CA PHE A 110 18.88 14.43 7.58
C PHE A 110 18.65 14.29 9.10
N LEU A 111 18.03 15.31 9.69
CA LEU A 111 17.61 15.41 11.09
C LEU A 111 16.12 15.08 11.25
N GLY A 112 15.43 14.72 10.17
CA GLY A 112 13.98 14.51 10.17
C GLY A 112 13.16 15.80 10.22
N THR A 113 13.75 16.95 9.85
CA THR A 113 12.99 18.20 9.72
C THR A 113 12.14 18.19 8.45
N ASP A 114 10.97 18.84 8.50
CA ASP A 114 10.01 18.85 7.38
C ASP A 114 10.63 19.38 6.08
N GLU A 115 11.44 20.45 6.13
CA GLU A 115 12.13 21.01 4.97
C GLU A 115 13.10 20.02 4.28
N ALA A 116 13.79 19.21 5.07
CA ALA A 116 14.76 18.26 4.54
C ALA A 116 14.07 17.05 3.91
N ILE A 117 12.99 16.58 4.54
CA ILE A 117 12.12 15.53 3.98
C ILE A 117 11.53 16.01 2.65
N ASP A 118 11.08 17.26 2.60
CA ASP A 118 10.52 17.88 1.40
C ASP A 118 11.53 17.97 0.24
N SER A 119 12.76 18.37 0.53
CA SER A 119 13.84 18.43 -0.47
C SER A 119 14.17 17.04 -1.00
N LEU A 120 14.27 16.05 -0.10
CA LEU A 120 14.51 14.65 -0.45
C LEU A 120 13.36 14.09 -1.29
N ALA A 121 12.11 14.33 -0.91
CA ALA A 121 10.92 13.91 -1.63
C ALA A 121 10.90 14.43 -3.06
N MET A 122 11.22 15.71 -3.25
CA MET A 122 11.32 16.30 -4.59
C MET A 122 12.39 15.60 -5.43
N ARG A 123 13.59 15.37 -4.88
CA ARG A 123 14.67 14.68 -5.61
C ARG A 123 14.28 13.25 -5.97
N CYS A 124 13.77 12.48 -5.01
CA CYS A 124 13.30 11.11 -5.23
C CYS A 124 12.23 11.06 -6.33
N ALA A 125 11.23 11.94 -6.28
CA ALA A 125 10.18 12.01 -7.29
C ALA A 125 10.75 12.30 -8.69
N VAL A 126 11.64 13.29 -8.81
CA VAL A 126 12.27 13.65 -10.10
C VAL A 126 13.08 12.47 -10.67
N HIS A 127 13.88 11.78 -9.84
CA HIS A 127 14.68 10.65 -10.32
C HIS A 127 13.83 9.45 -10.73
N ALA A 128 12.79 9.14 -9.95
CA ALA A 128 11.84 8.09 -10.27
C ALA A 128 11.14 8.36 -11.61
N ILE A 129 10.68 9.59 -11.84
CA ILE A 129 10.06 10.01 -13.11
C ILE A 129 11.04 9.91 -14.28
N GLN A 130 12.30 10.28 -14.06
CA GLN A 130 13.36 10.19 -15.07
C GLN A 130 13.86 8.75 -15.31
N GLY A 131 13.43 7.78 -14.50
CA GLY A 131 13.91 6.40 -14.57
C GLY A 131 15.41 6.26 -14.26
N LYS A 132 15.99 7.20 -13.51
CA LYS A 132 17.40 7.17 -13.13
C LYS A 132 17.62 6.27 -11.92
N THR A 133 18.70 5.51 -11.95
CA THR A 133 19.14 4.75 -10.77
C THR A 133 19.73 5.70 -9.75
N VAL A 134 19.27 5.61 -8.50
CA VAL A 134 19.75 6.42 -7.38
C VAL A 134 20.43 5.51 -6.38
N GLU A 135 21.63 5.88 -5.95
CA GLU A 135 22.29 5.27 -4.81
C GLU A 135 22.24 6.20 -3.61
N PHE A 136 21.81 5.69 -2.45
CA PHE A 136 21.78 6.47 -1.23
C PHE A 136 23.00 6.15 -0.34
N GLN A 137 23.62 7.18 0.22
CA GLN A 137 24.56 7.07 1.33
C GLN A 137 23.92 7.74 2.54
N ILE A 138 23.69 7.00 3.63
CA ILE A 138 22.99 7.51 4.81
C ILE A 138 23.93 7.54 6.00
N GLU A 139 24.11 8.73 6.55
CA GLU A 139 24.90 9.05 7.73
C GLU A 139 23.94 9.60 8.80
N LEU A 140 23.57 8.73 9.74
CA LEU A 140 22.69 9.14 10.83
C LEU A 140 23.51 9.94 11.85
N ALA A 141 22.97 11.08 12.27
CA ALA A 141 23.54 11.88 13.34
C ALA A 141 23.71 11.03 14.62
N GLU A 142 24.75 11.33 15.39
CA GLU A 142 24.80 10.90 16.79
C GLU A 142 23.64 11.55 17.51
N THR A 143 22.62 10.77 17.84
CA THR A 143 21.61 11.20 18.80
C THR A 143 22.31 11.45 20.13
N ALA A 144 21.70 12.26 21.01
CA ALA A 144 22.19 12.53 22.37
C ALA A 144 22.15 11.28 23.28
N PHE A 145 22.65 10.15 22.80
CA PHE A 145 22.93 8.97 23.56
C PHE A 145 24.20 9.25 24.34
N ASN A 146 24.06 9.42 25.65
CA ASN A 146 25.17 9.56 26.57
C ASN A 146 25.35 8.18 27.24
N PRO A 147 26.08 7.24 26.62
CA PRO A 147 26.28 5.93 27.23
C PRO A 147 26.91 6.11 28.60
N PRO A 148 26.54 5.30 29.60
CA PRO A 148 27.28 5.29 30.86
C PRO A 148 28.77 5.03 30.53
N PRO A 149 29.70 5.84 31.03
CA PRO A 149 31.11 5.85 30.61
C PRO A 149 31.86 4.53 30.84
N GLU A 150 31.23 3.56 31.52
CA GLU A 150 31.81 2.28 31.91
C GLU A 150 31.31 1.08 31.09
N ASP A 151 30.44 1.27 30.08
CA ASP A 151 29.91 0.16 29.25
C ASP A 151 30.31 0.28 27.77
N PRO A 152 31.50 -0.23 27.37
CA PRO A 152 31.92 -0.27 25.97
C PRO A 152 31.01 -1.16 25.09
N LEU A 153 30.30 -2.11 25.68
CA LEU A 153 29.34 -2.97 24.96
C LEU A 153 28.08 -2.18 24.59
N ALA A 154 27.64 -1.25 25.44
CA ALA A 154 26.53 -0.35 25.13
C ALA A 154 26.86 0.57 23.95
N LEU A 155 28.07 1.14 23.90
CA LEU A 155 28.52 1.97 22.78
C LEU A 155 28.57 1.16 21.46
N ALA A 156 29.18 -0.03 21.48
CA ALA A 156 29.26 -0.89 20.30
C ALA A 156 27.87 -1.33 19.80
N ARG A 157 26.92 -1.63 20.71
CA ARG A 157 25.53 -1.94 20.35
C ARG A 157 24.83 -0.74 19.72
N TYR A 158 25.04 0.45 20.26
CA TYR A 158 24.50 1.69 19.71
C TYR A 158 25.01 1.96 18.29
N GLU A 159 26.33 1.88 18.08
CA GLU A 159 26.95 2.08 16.76
C GLU A 159 26.48 1.04 15.73
N LYS A 160 26.37 -0.23 16.14
CA LYS A 160 25.82 -1.29 15.28
C LYS A 160 24.37 -0.99 14.91
N ALA A 161 23.52 -0.66 15.88
CA ALA A 161 22.12 -0.34 15.63
C ALA A 161 21.96 0.89 14.71
N ARG A 162 22.83 1.89 14.86
CA ARG A 162 22.88 3.06 13.97
C ARG A 162 23.23 2.67 12.53
N THR A 163 24.27 1.85 12.36
CA THR A 163 24.69 1.36 11.04
C THR A 163 23.61 0.51 10.38
N ASP A 164 23.00 -0.42 11.14
CA ASP A 164 21.91 -1.28 10.65
C ASP A 164 20.70 -0.42 10.22
N ARG A 165 20.35 0.62 10.99
CA ARG A 165 19.28 1.56 10.64
C ARG A 165 19.57 2.31 9.34
N ALA A 166 20.77 2.84 9.21
CA ALA A 166 21.19 3.56 8.00
C ALA A 166 21.10 2.64 6.76
N GLN A 167 21.55 1.39 6.89
CA GLN A 167 21.49 0.42 5.81
C GLN A 167 20.05 0.01 5.45
N ARG A 168 19.17 -0.21 6.42
CA ARG A 168 17.75 -0.49 6.18
C ARG A 168 17.08 0.65 5.45
N LEU A 169 17.28 1.88 5.92
CA LEU A 169 16.69 3.06 5.28
C LEU A 169 17.22 3.25 3.85
N LYS A 170 18.53 3.02 3.63
CA LYS A 170 19.14 3.02 2.28
C LYS A 170 18.37 2.09 1.35
N ARG A 171 18.26 0.81 1.73
CA ARG A 171 17.57 -0.21 0.91
C ARG A 171 16.12 0.16 0.61
N ARG A 172 15.40 0.72 1.60
CA ARG A 172 14.00 1.13 1.43
C ARG A 172 13.84 2.31 0.47
N LEU A 173 14.72 3.31 0.56
CA LEU A 173 14.70 4.46 -0.35
C LEU A 173 15.09 4.05 -1.76
N GLU A 174 16.13 3.22 -1.93
CA GLU A 174 16.52 2.65 -3.22
C GLU A 174 15.38 1.88 -3.87
N MET A 175 14.68 1.04 -3.09
CA MET A 175 13.49 0.33 -3.54
C MET A 175 12.36 1.29 -3.95
N LEU A 176 12.05 2.30 -3.12
CA LEU A 176 11.01 3.29 -3.42
C LEU A 176 11.28 4.05 -4.73
N THR A 177 12.54 4.40 -4.99
CA THR A 177 12.95 5.11 -6.22
C THR A 177 13.21 4.21 -7.41
N SER A 178 13.08 2.89 -7.26
CA SER A 178 13.24 1.96 -8.37
C SER A 178 12.20 2.20 -9.46
N LYS A 179 12.58 1.87 -10.70
CA LYS A 179 11.69 2.02 -11.85
C LYS A 179 10.42 1.19 -11.69
N GLU A 180 10.55 -0.04 -11.21
CA GLU A 180 9.45 -0.97 -10.98
C GLU A 180 8.44 -0.39 -9.97
N VAL A 181 8.92 0.10 -8.81
CA VAL A 181 8.03 0.73 -7.81
C VAL A 181 7.35 1.97 -8.37
N HIS A 182 8.08 2.81 -9.10
CA HIS A 182 7.50 3.99 -9.71
C HIS A 182 6.41 3.64 -10.73
N GLU A 183 6.64 2.67 -11.62
CA GLU A 183 5.66 2.26 -12.63
C GLU A 183 4.33 1.81 -12.01
N TRP A 184 4.40 1.05 -10.91
CA TRP A 184 3.21 0.52 -10.22
C TRP A 184 2.53 1.54 -9.32
N TRP A 185 3.29 2.39 -8.63
CA TRP A 185 2.73 3.30 -7.62
C TRP A 185 2.70 4.77 -8.04
N ARG A 186 3.05 5.12 -9.29
CA ARG A 186 2.96 6.51 -9.81
C ARG A 186 1.60 7.17 -9.58
N TYR A 187 0.52 6.38 -9.60
CA TYR A 187 -0.84 6.88 -9.41
C TYR A 187 -1.16 7.24 -7.95
N PHE A 188 -0.42 6.68 -7.00
CA PHE A 188 -0.51 7.02 -5.58
C PHE A 188 0.50 8.11 -5.19
N LEU A 189 1.61 8.21 -5.93
CA LEU A 189 2.73 9.11 -5.69
C LEU A 189 2.80 10.24 -6.72
N ILE A 190 1.65 10.87 -6.96
CA ILE A 190 1.51 11.92 -7.99
C ILE A 190 2.14 13.22 -7.52
N ARG A 191 1.94 13.58 -6.25
CA ARG A 191 2.35 14.88 -5.71
C ARG A 191 3.57 14.72 -4.82
N LYS A 192 4.36 15.78 -4.73
CA LYS A 192 5.54 15.84 -3.85
C LYS A 192 5.18 15.50 -2.40
N GLU A 193 4.02 15.94 -1.93
CA GLU A 193 3.54 15.71 -0.57
C GLU A 193 3.34 14.21 -0.30
N ASP A 194 2.90 13.45 -1.30
CA ASP A 194 2.70 12.01 -1.18
C ASP A 194 4.06 11.29 -0.97
N TRP A 195 5.09 11.71 -1.71
CA TRP A 195 6.47 11.23 -1.52
C TRP A 195 7.03 11.58 -0.14
N ALA A 196 6.82 12.82 0.32
CA ALA A 196 7.27 13.28 1.63
C ALA A 196 6.67 12.43 2.76
N VAL A 197 5.37 12.15 2.68
CA VAL A 197 4.66 11.29 3.64
C VAL A 197 5.23 9.87 3.64
N VAL A 198 5.44 9.25 2.47
CA VAL A 198 6.03 7.90 2.39
C VAL A 198 7.42 7.88 3.01
N ILE A 199 8.29 8.82 2.62
CA ILE A 199 9.66 8.90 3.10
C ILE A 199 9.70 9.09 4.62
N GLN A 200 8.88 10.00 5.15
CA GLN A 200 8.78 10.21 6.60
C GLN A 200 8.38 8.91 7.33
N ASN A 201 7.42 8.17 6.80
CA ASN A 201 7.00 6.90 7.39
C ASN A 201 8.04 5.78 7.25
N LEU A 202 8.84 5.76 6.18
CA LEU A 202 9.97 4.84 6.04
C LEU A 202 11.07 5.13 7.08
N ILE A 203 11.31 6.42 7.38
CA ILE A 203 12.25 6.85 8.42
C ILE A 203 11.77 6.42 9.80
N LEU A 204 10.50 6.71 10.13
CA LEU A 204 9.88 6.30 11.41
C LEU A 204 9.93 4.78 11.60
N ARG A 205 9.65 4.01 10.54
CA ARG A 205 9.70 2.53 10.57
C ARG A 205 11.12 1.96 10.56
N ALA A 206 12.15 2.78 10.36
CA ALA A 206 13.54 2.35 10.48
C ALA A 206 14.04 2.45 11.94
N ASP A 207 13.34 3.18 12.80
CA ASP A 207 13.64 3.24 14.23
C ASP A 207 13.16 1.99 14.96
N LEU A 208 14.10 1.22 15.51
CA LEU A 208 13.86 0.01 16.32
C LEU A 208 13.36 0.32 17.76
N ALA A 209 13.16 1.59 18.11
CA ALA A 209 12.86 2.02 19.48
C ALA A 209 11.42 2.55 19.70
N SER A 210 10.51 2.45 18.73
CA SER A 210 9.10 2.66 19.01
C SER A 210 8.50 1.37 19.62
N ASN A 211 8.74 1.06 20.90
CA ASN A 211 7.98 1.50 22.09
C ASN A 211 7.05 2.74 22.02
N GLY A 212 6.83 3.35 20.85
CA GLY A 212 5.57 3.98 20.58
C GLY A 212 4.57 2.85 20.57
N VAL A 213 3.97 2.58 21.72
CA VAL A 213 2.76 1.75 21.82
C VAL A 213 1.91 2.19 20.66
N ALA A 214 1.71 1.31 19.68
CA ALA A 214 0.75 1.56 18.63
C ALA A 214 -0.57 1.83 19.34
N THR A 215 -0.94 3.10 19.47
CA THR A 215 -2.17 3.53 20.16
C THR A 215 -3.38 3.37 19.24
N GLY A 216 -3.16 2.83 18.05
CA GLY A 216 -4.13 2.62 17.01
C GLY A 216 -4.77 1.23 17.02
N LYS A 217 -5.82 1.08 16.23
CA LYS A 217 -6.36 -0.22 15.87
C LYS A 217 -5.55 -0.82 14.74
N LYS A 218 -5.29 -2.13 14.84
CA LYS A 218 -4.50 -2.89 13.88
C LYS A 218 -5.37 -3.34 12.71
N ILE A 219 -4.92 -3.04 11.49
CA ILE A 219 -5.40 -3.67 10.26
C ILE A 219 -4.24 -4.48 9.70
N ASP A 220 -4.53 -5.69 9.25
CA ASP A 220 -3.56 -6.49 8.52
C ASP A 220 -3.81 -6.34 7.01
N VAL A 221 -2.72 -6.20 6.28
CA VAL A 221 -2.70 -6.15 4.81
C VAL A 221 -1.99 -7.42 4.31
N TRP A 222 -2.71 -8.21 3.52
CA TRP A 222 -2.33 -9.58 3.17
C TRP A 222 -2.23 -9.73 1.66
N ARG A 223 -1.08 -10.18 1.17
CA ARG A 223 -0.99 -10.78 -0.14
C ARG A 223 -1.19 -12.28 -0.02
N THR A 224 -2.25 -12.78 -0.61
CA THR A 224 -2.62 -14.21 -0.61
C THR A 224 -2.03 -14.97 -1.78
N ASP A 225 -1.74 -14.27 -2.88
CA ASP A 225 -1.05 -14.84 -4.02
C ASP A 225 0.43 -15.00 -3.71
N LYS A 226 1.12 -15.92 -4.39
CA LYS A 226 2.56 -16.09 -4.18
C LYS A 226 3.34 -14.83 -4.62
N PRO A 227 4.40 -14.43 -3.89
CA PRO A 227 4.75 -14.87 -2.54
C PRO A 227 3.71 -14.40 -1.51
N VAL A 228 3.29 -15.31 -0.61
CA VAL A 228 2.33 -14.99 0.44
C VAL A 228 3.00 -14.07 1.45
N LEU A 229 2.45 -12.87 1.64
CA LEU A 229 3.01 -11.83 2.49
C LEU A 229 1.92 -11.22 3.36
N ASN A 230 2.30 -10.73 4.53
CA ASN A 230 1.41 -9.96 5.38
C ASN A 230 2.19 -8.88 6.11
N THR A 231 1.56 -7.73 6.27
CA THR A 231 2.12 -6.62 7.05
C THR A 231 1.00 -5.94 7.82
N SER A 232 1.31 -5.54 9.05
CA SER A 232 0.35 -4.88 9.93
C SER A 232 0.51 -3.37 9.83
N ILE A 233 -0.63 -2.67 9.84
CA ILE A 233 -0.69 -1.23 9.94
C ILE A 233 -1.50 -0.83 11.16
N ASP A 234 -0.96 0.12 11.92
CA ASP A 234 -1.63 0.68 13.08
C ASP A 234 -2.27 2.01 12.68
N LEU A 235 -3.59 2.08 12.80
CA LEU A 235 -4.36 3.27 12.46
C LEU A 235 -4.87 3.95 13.72
N SER A 236 -4.69 5.27 13.81
CA SER A 236 -5.35 6.07 14.85
C SER A 236 -6.88 5.92 14.77
N HIS A 237 -7.58 6.33 15.84
CA HIS A 237 -9.04 6.28 15.86
C HIS A 237 -9.69 7.01 14.67
N ASN A 238 -9.14 8.18 14.30
CA ASN A 238 -9.63 8.98 13.19
C ASN A 238 -9.36 8.31 11.84
N GLU A 239 -8.17 7.75 11.65
CA GLU A 239 -7.82 7.04 10.40
C GLU A 239 -8.66 5.77 10.22
N MET A 240 -8.94 5.04 11.32
CA MET A 240 -9.86 3.91 11.27
C MET A 240 -11.29 4.37 10.94
N HIS A 241 -11.76 5.48 11.52
CA HIS A 241 -13.07 6.02 11.21
C HIS A 241 -13.17 6.43 9.73
N GLU A 242 -12.15 7.11 9.21
CA GLU A 242 -12.04 7.49 7.80
C GLU A 242 -12.05 6.26 6.88
N ALA A 243 -11.26 5.22 7.21
CA ALA A 243 -11.24 3.97 6.45
C ALA A 243 -12.62 3.33 6.40
N LEU A 244 -13.30 3.19 7.54
CA LEU A 244 -14.61 2.57 7.62
C LEU A 244 -15.68 3.38 6.89
N GLN A 245 -15.67 4.71 7.04
CA GLN A 245 -16.59 5.60 6.33
C GLN A 245 -16.41 5.48 4.81
N HIS A 246 -15.16 5.47 4.34
CA HIS A 246 -14.85 5.33 2.92
C HIS A 246 -15.31 3.98 2.36
N LEU A 247 -15.17 2.92 3.15
CA LEU A 247 -15.61 1.56 2.78
C LEU A 247 -17.13 1.33 2.96
N GLY A 248 -17.86 2.29 3.54
CA GLY A 248 -19.29 2.18 3.83
C GLY A 248 -19.60 1.22 4.99
N PHE A 249 -18.69 1.07 5.95
CA PHE A 249 -18.85 0.20 7.11
C PHE A 249 -19.14 0.98 8.40
N GLU A 250 -20.03 0.47 9.22
CA GLU A 250 -20.36 1.06 10.52
C GLU A 250 -19.36 0.65 11.62
N SER A 251 -18.64 -0.47 11.45
CA SER A 251 -17.69 -0.96 12.44
C SER A 251 -16.54 -1.76 11.85
N ALA A 252 -15.43 -1.82 12.58
CA ALA A 252 -14.25 -2.62 12.24
C ALA A 252 -14.54 -4.13 12.17
N ASN A 253 -15.61 -4.61 12.82
CA ASN A 253 -16.02 -6.01 12.71
C ASN A 253 -16.33 -6.42 11.27
N ALA A 254 -16.72 -5.48 10.41
CA ALA A 254 -16.92 -5.75 8.98
C ALA A 254 -15.62 -6.14 8.24
N LEU A 255 -14.46 -5.80 8.80
CA LEU A 255 -13.14 -6.18 8.28
C LEU A 255 -12.70 -7.58 8.75
N ARG A 256 -13.44 -8.25 9.65
CA ARG A 256 -13.14 -9.63 10.10
C ARG A 256 -13.27 -10.69 9.01
N MET A 257 -13.94 -10.36 7.91
CA MET A 257 -14.07 -11.24 6.76
C MET A 257 -12.69 -11.65 6.18
N GLY A 258 -11.64 -10.87 6.49
CA GLY A 258 -10.26 -11.23 6.22
C GLY A 258 -9.85 -11.07 4.77
N SER A 259 -8.85 -11.84 4.35
CA SER A 259 -8.33 -11.80 2.98
C SER A 259 -9.40 -12.10 1.93
N HIS A 260 -9.26 -11.53 0.72
CA HIS A 260 -10.20 -11.63 -0.41
C HIS A 260 -11.49 -10.82 -0.31
N TRP A 261 -11.72 -10.09 0.78
CA TRP A 261 -12.93 -9.27 0.93
C TRP A 261 -12.82 -7.86 0.33
N ARG A 262 -11.74 -7.16 0.68
CA ARG A 262 -11.45 -5.78 0.22
C ARG A 262 -9.98 -5.70 -0.15
N ALA A 263 -9.70 -4.99 -1.23
CA ALA A 263 -8.33 -4.73 -1.66
C ALA A 263 -7.76 -3.54 -0.89
N ALA A 264 -6.42 -3.46 -0.80
CA ALA A 264 -5.71 -2.32 -0.24
C ALA A 264 -5.98 -1.03 -1.04
N THR A 265 -6.27 -1.16 -2.34
CA THR A 265 -6.69 -0.05 -3.21
C THR A 265 -8.05 0.54 -2.86
N ASP A 266 -8.88 -0.17 -2.09
CA ASP A 266 -10.20 0.31 -1.66
C ASP A 266 -10.09 1.30 -0.49
N LEU A 267 -8.91 1.49 0.08
CA LEU A 267 -8.68 2.46 1.16
C LEU A 267 -8.46 3.88 0.60
N PRO A 268 -8.75 4.92 1.39
CA PRO A 268 -8.39 6.30 1.06
C PRO A 268 -6.91 6.44 0.67
N LEU A 269 -6.64 7.23 -0.37
CA LEU A 269 -5.28 7.50 -0.84
C LEU A 269 -4.33 7.92 0.30
N GLY A 270 -4.82 8.74 1.23
CA GLY A 270 -4.05 9.19 2.39
C GLY A 270 -3.54 8.02 3.25
N LEU A 271 -4.34 6.97 3.43
CA LEU A 271 -3.94 5.77 4.17
C LEU A 271 -3.01 4.87 3.36
N ILE A 272 -3.24 4.77 2.04
CA ILE A 272 -2.35 3.99 1.15
C ILE A 272 -0.93 4.55 1.21
N VAL A 273 -0.78 5.87 1.02
CA VAL A 273 0.51 6.56 1.00
C VAL A 273 1.16 6.58 2.37
N ARG A 274 0.39 6.83 3.44
CA ARG A 274 0.94 6.93 4.81
C ARG A 274 1.31 5.58 5.41
N HIS A 275 0.52 4.55 5.18
CA HIS A 275 0.64 3.29 5.91
C HIS A 275 0.98 2.12 5.01
N ILE A 276 0.23 1.92 3.93
CA ILE A 276 0.33 0.68 3.15
C ILE A 276 1.66 0.60 2.39
N ILE A 277 1.96 1.60 1.55
CA ILE A 277 3.19 1.66 0.74
C ILE A 277 4.45 1.52 1.64
N PRO A 278 4.62 2.31 2.72
CA PRO A 278 5.78 2.16 3.61
C PRO A 278 5.85 0.78 4.28
N SER A 279 4.70 0.19 4.63
CA SER A 279 4.65 -1.13 5.27
C SER A 279 5.05 -2.26 4.34
N ILE A 280 4.61 -2.19 3.08
CA ILE A 280 4.97 -3.16 2.06
C ILE A 280 6.47 -3.06 1.78
N ILE A 281 7.00 -1.86 1.49
CA ILE A 281 8.45 -1.67 1.26
C ILE A 281 9.27 -2.21 2.44
N ALA A 282 8.90 -1.85 3.66
CA ALA A 282 9.61 -2.34 4.85
C ALA A 282 9.56 -3.86 4.97
N HIS A 283 8.42 -4.49 4.65
CA HIS A 283 8.28 -5.94 4.71
C HIS A 283 9.08 -6.65 3.61
N LEU A 284 9.08 -6.12 2.39
CA LEU A 284 9.87 -6.65 1.27
C LEU A 284 11.36 -6.57 1.57
N GLU A 285 11.83 -5.45 2.15
CA GLU A 285 13.21 -5.28 2.58
C GLU A 285 13.60 -6.33 3.64
N ILE A 286 12.76 -6.52 4.68
CA ILE A 286 13.03 -7.51 5.74
C ILE A 286 13.08 -8.95 5.20
N ARG A 287 12.23 -9.26 4.21
CA ARG A 287 12.15 -10.59 3.59
C ARG A 287 13.13 -10.76 2.43
N GLU A 288 13.89 -9.71 2.08
CA GLU A 288 14.78 -9.67 0.92
C GLU A 288 14.08 -10.06 -0.39
N ILE A 289 12.80 -9.67 -0.54
CA ILE A 289 12.00 -9.93 -1.72
C ILE A 289 12.15 -8.76 -2.71
N PRO A 290 12.47 -9.01 -3.98
CA PRO A 290 12.57 -7.96 -4.98
C PRO A 290 11.20 -7.33 -5.25
N ALA A 291 11.18 -6.01 -5.48
CA ALA A 291 9.97 -5.28 -5.85
C ALA A 291 9.59 -5.57 -7.31
N SER A 292 8.88 -6.68 -7.54
CA SER A 292 8.33 -7.04 -8.84
C SER A 292 6.88 -6.62 -8.98
N GLY A 293 6.39 -6.49 -10.21
CA GLY A 293 5.04 -5.98 -10.46
C GLY A 293 3.93 -6.73 -9.73
N ASP A 294 3.96 -8.07 -9.74
CA ASP A 294 2.97 -8.89 -9.04
C ASP A 294 2.91 -8.60 -7.53
N VAL A 295 4.06 -8.31 -6.92
CA VAL A 295 4.18 -8.01 -5.49
C VAL A 295 3.73 -6.57 -5.18
N LEU A 296 3.87 -5.66 -6.15
CA LEU A 296 3.51 -4.25 -6.01
C LEU A 296 2.04 -3.96 -6.36
N ASP A 297 1.34 -4.90 -6.99
CA ASP A 297 -0.08 -4.78 -7.31
C ASP A 297 -0.95 -4.75 -6.06
N LEU A 298 -1.30 -3.53 -5.60
CA LEU A 298 -2.13 -3.31 -4.42
C LEU A 298 -3.54 -3.92 -4.55
N ALA A 299 -4.03 -4.24 -5.75
CA ALA A 299 -5.32 -4.91 -5.92
C ALA A 299 -5.28 -6.37 -5.45
N ALA A 300 -4.08 -6.98 -5.42
CA ALA A 300 -3.84 -8.32 -4.92
C ALA A 300 -3.40 -8.34 -3.43
N TRP A 301 -3.31 -7.17 -2.80
CA TRP A 301 -3.21 -7.04 -1.36
C TRP A 301 -4.61 -6.82 -0.79
N HIS A 302 -5.01 -7.64 0.17
CA HIS A 302 -6.31 -7.57 0.83
C HIS A 302 -6.19 -6.95 2.20
N ILE A 303 -7.24 -6.33 2.69
CA ILE A 303 -7.30 -5.76 4.04
C ILE A 303 -8.20 -6.60 4.95
N GLY A 304 -7.84 -6.73 6.21
CA GLY A 304 -8.66 -7.38 7.24
C GLY A 304 -8.37 -6.83 8.63
N GLU A 305 -9.28 -7.07 9.58
CA GLU A 305 -9.01 -6.79 10.99
C GLU A 305 -7.85 -7.69 11.47
N GLY A 306 -6.83 -7.09 12.07
CA GLY A 306 -5.60 -7.76 12.52
C GLY A 306 -5.50 -7.97 14.03
#